data_AF-A0A529WYE3-F1
#
_entry.id   AF-A0A529WYE3-F1
#
_cell.length_a   1.000
_cell.length_b   1.000
_cell.length_c   1.000
_cell.angle_alpha   90.00
_cell.angle_beta   90.00
_cell.angle_gamma   90.00
#
_symmetry.space_group_name_H-M   'P 1'
#
loop_
_entity.id
_entity.type
_entity.pdbx_description
1 polymer ?
#
loop_
_entity_poly.entity_id
_entity_poly.type
_entity_poly.pdbx_seq_one_letter_code
_entity_poly.pdbx_strand_id
1 'polypeptide(L)'
;MYVAVKGGEAAIANAHRLLADRRRGDRSVPALRLDQIVEQLALGVDRVMSEGSLYDRELAALAVVQARGDMIEAIFLVRAYRTTLPRFGYTNPVDTGAMQVERRISATYKDLPGGQVLGPTFDYTHRLLDPELAAGAEVETPAQRPVEPEAMPRVSAILAHEGLIEADGEMPLDHVPGDITREPLQFP
;
A
#
# COMPACT_ATOMS: atom_id res chain seq x y z
N MET A 1 -29.51 18.95 44.92
CA MET A 1 -28.25 18.21 45.19
C MET A 1 -27.97 17.37 43.97
N TYR A 2 -26.82 17.54 43.30
CA TYR A 2 -26.41 16.69 42.17
C TYR A 2 -25.52 15.57 42.70
N VAL A 3 -25.76 14.33 42.25
CA VAL A 3 -24.99 13.13 42.63
C VAL A 3 -24.37 12.56 41.37
N ALA A 4 -23.08 12.22 41.42
CA ALA A 4 -22.40 11.60 40.29
C ALA A 4 -22.98 10.21 40.02
N VAL A 5 -23.37 9.95 38.77
CA VAL A 5 -23.84 8.65 38.31
C VAL A 5 -22.89 8.07 37.28
N LYS A 6 -22.74 6.74 37.26
CA LYS A 6 -21.96 6.04 36.22
C LYS A 6 -22.80 5.93 34.95
N GLY A 7 -22.29 6.42 33.83
CA GLY A 7 -22.94 6.30 32.51
C GLY A 7 -21.98 6.15 31.33
N GLY A 8 -20.68 6.31 31.54
CA GLY A 8 -19.67 6.32 30.47
C GLY A 8 -19.59 5.01 29.69
N GLU A 9 -19.54 3.86 30.37
CA GLU A 9 -19.46 2.55 29.71
C GLU A 9 -20.69 2.27 28.83
N ALA A 10 -21.89 2.52 29.35
CA ALA A 10 -23.12 2.39 28.59
C ALA A 10 -23.15 3.34 27.37
N ALA A 11 -22.67 4.57 27.54
CA ALA A 11 -22.56 5.53 26.44
C ALA A 11 -21.57 5.05 25.36
N ILE A 12 -20.39 4.55 25.74
CA ILE A 12 -19.38 4.00 24.82
C ILE A 12 -19.94 2.80 24.06
N ALA A 13 -20.58 1.85 24.76
CA ALA A 13 -21.19 0.68 24.13
C ALA A 13 -22.27 1.08 23.11
N ASN A 14 -23.11 2.07 23.45
CA ASN A 14 -24.12 2.61 22.53
C ASN A 14 -23.48 3.29 21.32
N ALA A 15 -22.41 4.06 21.53
CA ALA A 15 -21.67 4.70 20.45
C ALA A 15 -21.06 3.67 19.49
N HIS A 16 -20.48 2.58 19.99
CA HIS A 16 -19.95 1.50 19.15
C HIS A 16 -21.05 0.79 18.34
N ARG A 17 -22.22 0.53 18.94
CA ARG A 17 -23.36 -0.03 18.21
C ARG A 17 -23.86 0.90 17.12
N LEU A 18 -23.95 2.20 17.41
CA LEU A 18 -24.30 3.22 16.43
C LEU A 18 -23.27 3.29 15.29
N LEU A 19 -21.98 3.23 15.61
CA LEU A 19 -20.91 3.21 14.61
C LEU A 19 -20.99 1.96 13.73
N ALA A 20 -21.27 0.78 14.31
CA ALA A 20 -21.43 -0.46 13.56
C ALA A 20 -22.65 -0.42 12.63
N ASP A 21 -23.78 0.15 13.07
CA ASP A 21 -24.96 0.36 12.23
C ASP A 21 -24.67 1.35 11.09
N ARG A 22 -24.01 2.48 11.39
CA ARG A 22 -23.54 3.47 10.40
C ARG A 22 -22.51 2.91 9.43
N ARG A 23 -21.68 1.94 9.83
CA ARG A 23 -20.78 1.20 8.94
C ARG A 23 -21.56 0.30 8.00
N ARG A 24 -22.57 -0.41 8.51
CA ARG A 24 -23.39 -1.31 7.69
C ARG A 24 -24.21 -0.55 6.65
N GLY A 25 -24.73 0.63 6.99
CA GLY A 25 -25.57 1.42 6.09
C GLY A 25 -26.91 0.72 5.78
N ASP A 26 -27.49 1.03 4.61
CA ASP A 26 -28.72 0.39 4.15
C ASP A 26 -28.51 -1.13 3.94
N ARG A 27 -29.34 -1.93 4.60
CA ARG A 27 -29.27 -3.39 4.58
C ARG A 27 -29.77 -4.00 3.27
N SER A 28 -30.46 -3.22 2.42
CA SER A 28 -30.83 -3.61 1.06
C SER A 28 -29.62 -3.64 0.12
N VAL A 29 -28.59 -2.84 0.41
CA VAL A 29 -27.32 -2.83 -0.34
C VAL A 29 -26.46 -4.00 0.13
N PRO A 30 -25.85 -4.77 -0.79
CA PRO A 30 -24.91 -5.83 -0.44
C PRO A 30 -23.79 -5.33 0.47
N ALA A 31 -23.39 -6.15 1.44
CA ALA A 31 -22.23 -5.84 2.27
C ALA A 31 -20.95 -5.88 1.41
N LEU A 32 -20.00 -4.98 1.71
CA LEU A 32 -18.69 -4.98 1.08
C LEU A 32 -17.97 -6.30 1.34
N ARG A 33 -17.41 -6.90 0.28
CA ARG A 33 -16.56 -8.09 0.36
C ARG A 33 -15.10 -7.68 0.32
N LEU A 34 -14.24 -8.45 1.01
CA LEU A 34 -12.81 -8.13 1.07
C LEU A 34 -12.16 -8.21 -0.31
N ASP A 35 -12.49 -9.22 -1.11
CA ASP A 35 -11.97 -9.37 -2.47
C ASP A 35 -12.35 -8.20 -3.38
N GLN A 36 -13.55 -7.61 -3.24
CA GLN A 36 -13.91 -6.39 -3.98
C GLN A 36 -12.95 -5.24 -3.66
N ILE A 37 -12.57 -5.07 -2.40
CA ILE A 37 -11.66 -4.01 -1.96
C ILE A 37 -10.23 -4.31 -2.40
N VAL A 38 -9.80 -5.56 -2.22
CA VAL A 38 -8.48 -6.05 -2.62
C VAL A 38 -8.24 -5.88 -4.11
N GLU A 39 -9.24 -6.14 -4.95
CA GLU A 39 -9.11 -6.12 -6.40
C GLU A 39 -9.45 -4.75 -7.02
N GLN A 40 -10.45 -4.02 -6.49
CA GLN A 40 -10.96 -2.79 -7.12
C GLN A 40 -10.49 -1.50 -6.44
N LEU A 41 -10.06 -1.58 -5.18
CA LEU A 41 -9.55 -0.44 -4.40
C LEU A 41 -8.08 -0.65 -3.99
N ALA A 42 -7.32 -1.33 -4.84
CA ALA A 42 -5.96 -1.80 -4.56
C ALA A 42 -5.02 -0.68 -4.06
N LEU A 43 -5.08 0.53 -4.63
CA LEU A 43 -4.22 1.64 -4.18
C LEU A 43 -4.47 2.06 -2.72
N GLY A 44 -5.72 1.96 -2.25
CA GLY A 44 -6.03 2.19 -0.84
C GLY A 44 -5.46 1.08 0.05
N VAL A 45 -5.54 -0.17 -0.41
CA VAL A 45 -4.94 -1.33 0.25
C VAL A 45 -3.42 -1.19 0.34
N ASP A 46 -2.76 -0.81 -0.75
CA ASP A 46 -1.30 -0.59 -0.81
C ASP A 46 -0.84 0.49 0.16
N ARG A 47 -1.60 1.59 0.25
CA ARG A 47 -1.35 2.66 1.21
C ARG A 47 -1.46 2.17 2.65
N VAL A 48 -2.52 1.42 2.97
CA VAL A 48 -2.74 0.86 4.31
C VAL A 48 -1.64 -0.13 4.68
N MET A 49 -1.22 -1.01 3.77
CA MET A 49 -0.10 -1.94 4.01
C MET A 49 1.21 -1.18 4.27
N SER A 50 1.50 -0.19 3.43
CA SER A 50 2.75 0.58 3.48
C SER A 50 2.87 1.41 4.77
N GLU A 51 1.85 2.22 5.08
CA GLU A 51 1.86 3.09 6.27
C GLU A 51 1.54 2.30 7.57
N GLY A 52 0.82 1.18 7.46
CA GLY A 52 0.56 0.23 8.55
C GLY A 52 1.77 -0.66 8.88
N SER A 53 2.75 -0.72 7.98
CA SER A 53 3.99 -1.51 8.13
C SER A 53 3.73 -3.02 8.27
N LEU A 54 2.73 -3.52 7.54
CA LEU A 54 2.36 -4.93 7.48
C LEU A 54 1.85 -5.26 6.07
N TYR A 55 2.56 -6.16 5.38
CA TYR A 55 2.17 -6.60 4.03
C TYR A 55 1.18 -7.77 4.14
N ASP A 56 -0.11 -7.47 4.07
CA ASP A 56 -1.20 -8.44 3.96
C ASP A 56 -2.43 -7.74 3.36
N ARG A 57 -2.80 -8.11 2.13
CA ARG A 57 -3.87 -7.45 1.36
C ARG A 57 -5.23 -7.64 2.01
N GLU A 58 -5.52 -8.82 2.58
CA GLU A 58 -6.82 -9.11 3.18
C GLU A 58 -6.99 -8.40 4.52
N LEU A 59 -5.95 -8.35 5.36
CA LEU A 59 -5.97 -7.60 6.61
C LEU A 59 -6.10 -6.09 6.36
N ALA A 60 -5.38 -5.56 5.37
CA ALA A 60 -5.53 -4.15 4.98
C ALA A 60 -6.94 -3.85 4.47
N ALA A 61 -7.52 -4.71 3.62
CA ALA A 61 -8.91 -4.57 3.17
C ALA A 61 -9.91 -4.67 4.34
N LEU A 62 -9.69 -5.57 5.30
CA LEU A 62 -10.53 -5.68 6.50
C LEU A 62 -10.47 -4.39 7.32
N ALA A 63 -9.28 -3.81 7.49
CA ALA A 63 -9.12 -2.54 8.18
C ALA A 63 -9.86 -1.40 7.46
N VAL A 64 -9.81 -1.36 6.12
CA VAL A 64 -10.59 -0.40 5.30
C VAL A 64 -12.10 -0.55 5.54
N VAL A 65 -12.63 -1.77 5.56
CA VAL A 65 -14.04 -2.03 5.90
C VAL A 65 -14.35 -1.55 7.31
N GLN A 66 -13.53 -1.93 8.29
CA GLN A 66 -13.74 -1.60 9.70
C GLN A 66 -13.75 -0.09 9.94
N ALA A 67 -12.84 0.63 9.28
CA ALA A 67 -12.68 2.07 9.32
C ALA A 67 -13.67 2.84 8.42
N ARG A 68 -14.57 2.14 7.69
CA ARG A 68 -15.55 2.76 6.77
C ARG A 68 -14.88 3.59 5.67
N GLY A 69 -13.70 3.16 5.22
CA GLY A 69 -12.90 3.89 4.23
C GLY A 69 -12.07 5.05 4.79
N ASP A 70 -12.07 5.30 6.10
CA ASP A 70 -11.11 6.23 6.71
C ASP A 70 -9.71 5.60 6.70
N MET A 71 -8.84 6.16 5.85
CA MET A 71 -7.50 5.63 5.65
C MET A 71 -6.62 5.79 6.88
N ILE A 72 -6.76 6.87 7.65
CA ILE A 72 -5.94 7.11 8.84
C ILE A 72 -6.28 6.08 9.91
N GLU A 73 -7.57 5.83 10.14
CA GLU A 73 -8.03 4.81 11.07
C GLU A 73 -7.67 3.39 10.59
N ALA A 74 -7.81 3.09 9.29
CA ALA A 74 -7.41 1.79 8.74
C ALA A 74 -5.90 1.52 8.95
N ILE A 75 -5.05 2.50 8.68
CA ILE A 75 -3.61 2.43 8.92
C ILE A 75 -3.32 2.19 10.41
N PHE A 76 -4.01 2.91 11.28
CA PHE A 76 -3.84 2.77 12.73
C PHE A 76 -4.25 1.36 13.21
N LEU A 77 -5.36 0.81 12.69
CA LEU A 77 -5.79 -0.55 13.00
C LEU A 77 -4.74 -1.59 12.60
N VAL A 78 -4.18 -1.49 11.38
CA VAL A 78 -3.13 -2.41 10.93
C VAL A 78 -1.85 -2.27 11.75
N ARG A 79 -1.44 -1.03 12.05
CA ARG A 79 -0.28 -0.75 12.91
C ARG A 79 -0.45 -1.33 14.31
N ALA A 80 -1.64 -1.17 14.90
CA ALA A 80 -1.98 -1.73 16.20
C ALA A 80 -1.97 -3.26 16.16
N TYR A 81 -2.58 -3.86 15.14
CA TYR A 81 -2.60 -5.31 14.95
C TYR A 81 -1.19 -5.90 14.85
N ARG A 82 -0.29 -5.26 14.10
CA ARG A 82 1.13 -5.65 14.00
C ARG A 82 1.80 -5.81 15.37
N THR A 83 1.44 -5.01 16.38
CA THR A 83 2.05 -5.11 17.72
C THR A 83 1.64 -6.38 18.48
N THR A 84 0.56 -7.04 18.04
CA THR A 84 0.09 -8.31 18.61
C THR A 84 0.77 -9.52 17.99
N LEU A 85 1.49 -9.35 16.88
CA LEU A 85 2.12 -10.43 16.13
C LEU A 85 3.55 -10.70 16.60
N PRO A 86 3.96 -11.97 16.75
CA PRO A 86 5.35 -12.30 17.06
C PRO A 86 6.25 -12.04 15.86
N ARG A 87 7.44 -11.49 16.09
CA ARG A 87 8.52 -11.45 15.10
C ARG A 87 9.35 -12.72 15.22
N PHE A 88 9.27 -13.60 14.23
CA PHE A 88 9.95 -14.91 14.24
C PHE A 88 11.18 -14.99 13.32
N GLY A 89 11.46 -13.94 12.53
CA GLY A 89 12.62 -13.93 11.65
C GLY A 89 12.76 -12.63 10.85
N TYR A 90 13.81 -12.61 10.02
CA TYR A 90 14.10 -11.55 9.06
C TYR A 90 14.26 -12.19 7.67
N THR A 91 13.90 -11.45 6.62
CA THR A 91 14.15 -11.89 5.25
C THR A 91 15.61 -11.62 4.88
N ASN A 92 16.06 -12.27 3.80
CA ASN A 92 17.23 -11.76 3.08
C ASN A 92 16.89 -10.38 2.46
N PRO A 93 17.90 -9.53 2.18
CA PRO A 93 17.69 -8.32 1.40
C PRO A 93 17.03 -8.63 0.06
N VAL A 94 16.08 -7.78 -0.35
CA VAL A 94 15.38 -7.92 -1.62
C VAL A 94 16.30 -7.48 -2.75
N ASP A 95 16.50 -8.33 -3.76
CA ASP A 95 17.18 -7.95 -5.00
C ASP A 95 16.18 -7.31 -5.98
N THR A 96 16.13 -5.99 -5.98
CA THR A 96 15.27 -5.22 -6.90
C THR A 96 15.75 -5.28 -8.35
N GLY A 97 16.99 -5.72 -8.62
CA GLY A 97 17.49 -5.96 -9.97
C GLY A 97 16.84 -7.17 -10.66
N ALA A 98 16.32 -8.12 -9.87
CA ALA A 98 15.61 -9.30 -10.35
C ALA A 98 14.07 -9.12 -10.36
N MET A 99 13.57 -7.89 -10.20
CA MET A 99 12.14 -7.58 -10.21
C MET A 99 11.48 -8.00 -11.53
N GLN A 100 10.32 -8.65 -11.44
CA GLN A 100 9.42 -8.76 -12.58
C GLN A 100 8.69 -7.43 -12.74
N VAL A 101 9.08 -6.67 -13.76
CA VAL A 101 8.70 -5.26 -13.90
C VAL A 101 7.29 -5.14 -14.48
N GLU A 102 6.37 -4.57 -13.71
CA GLU A 102 5.07 -4.10 -14.22
C GLU A 102 5.14 -2.68 -14.80
N ARG A 103 6.00 -1.84 -14.21
CA ARG A 103 6.20 -0.44 -14.61
C ARG A 103 7.65 -0.03 -14.38
N ARG A 104 8.23 0.65 -15.37
CA ARG A 104 9.59 1.22 -15.34
C ARG A 104 9.66 2.47 -16.18
N ILE A 105 9.93 3.60 -15.53
CA ILE A 105 10.11 4.87 -16.22
C ILE A 105 11.42 5.54 -15.76
N SER A 106 12.06 6.26 -16.67
CA SER A 106 13.21 7.11 -16.37
C SER A 106 13.01 8.48 -17.01
N ALA A 107 13.17 9.54 -16.21
CA ALA A 107 13.18 10.91 -16.72
C ALA A 107 14.57 11.38 -17.18
N THR A 108 15.62 10.61 -16.86
CA THR A 108 17.02 10.98 -17.13
C THR A 108 17.41 10.75 -18.58
N TYR A 109 16.92 9.65 -19.16
CA TYR A 109 17.17 9.29 -20.56
C TYR A 109 15.85 9.17 -21.30
N LYS A 110 15.87 9.59 -22.57
CA LYS A 110 14.72 9.36 -23.46
C LYS A 110 14.48 7.86 -23.62
N ASP A 111 15.53 7.12 -23.97
CA ASP A 111 15.53 5.67 -24.18
C ASP A 111 16.63 5.03 -23.32
N LEU A 112 16.42 3.79 -22.87
CA LEU A 112 17.33 3.04 -22.01
C LEU A 112 17.18 1.53 -22.25
N PRO A 113 18.18 0.69 -21.93
CA PRO A 113 18.06 -0.77 -22.07
C PRO A 113 16.82 -1.30 -21.35
N GLY A 114 16.04 -2.16 -22.00
CA GLY A 114 14.73 -2.62 -21.52
C GLY A 114 13.57 -1.66 -21.77
N GLY A 115 13.84 -0.45 -22.29
CA GLY A 115 12.84 0.55 -22.66
C GLY A 115 12.09 1.22 -21.51
N GLN A 116 11.20 2.13 -21.90
CA GLN A 116 10.23 2.77 -21.01
C GLN A 116 8.95 1.92 -20.98
N VAL A 117 8.55 1.46 -19.79
CA VAL A 117 7.35 0.65 -19.56
C VAL A 117 6.39 1.45 -18.67
N LEU A 118 5.34 2.02 -19.26
CA LEU A 118 4.38 2.83 -18.51
C LEU A 118 3.57 1.99 -17.51
N GLY A 119 3.25 0.73 -17.84
CA GLY A 119 2.39 -0.11 -16.98
C GLY A 119 1.02 0.53 -16.68
N PRO A 120 0.28 0.00 -15.69
CA PRO A 120 -0.97 0.59 -15.23
C PRO A 120 -0.69 1.93 -14.52
N THR A 121 -1.22 3.04 -15.04
CA THR A 121 -0.99 4.38 -14.46
C THR A 121 -2.14 5.35 -14.74
N PHE A 122 -2.31 6.32 -13.84
CA PHE A 122 -3.15 7.50 -14.06
C PHE A 122 -2.43 8.64 -14.78
N ASP A 123 -1.12 8.51 -15.03
CA ASP A 123 -0.39 9.48 -15.84
C ASP A 123 -1.04 9.65 -17.21
N TYR A 124 -1.03 10.86 -17.74
CA TYR A 124 -1.60 11.21 -19.05
C TYR A 124 -3.13 11.07 -19.19
N THR A 125 -3.85 10.62 -18.16
CA THR A 125 -5.32 10.60 -18.17
C THR A 125 -5.92 12.01 -18.13
N HIS A 126 -7.10 12.20 -18.70
CA HIS A 126 -7.88 13.41 -18.47
C HIS A 126 -8.67 13.26 -17.16
N ARG A 127 -8.61 14.26 -16.28
CA ARG A 127 -9.19 14.20 -14.93
C ARG A 127 -10.67 14.57 -14.97
N LEU A 128 -11.43 13.77 -15.72
CA LEU A 128 -12.87 13.91 -15.89
C LEU A 128 -13.56 12.73 -15.21
N LEU A 129 -14.70 12.98 -14.57
CA LEU A 129 -15.54 11.90 -14.04
C LEU A 129 -16.11 11.10 -15.20
N ASP A 130 -16.09 9.77 -15.06
CA ASP A 130 -16.60 8.82 -16.04
C ASP A 130 -17.92 8.21 -15.52
N PRO A 131 -19.09 8.64 -16.05
CA PRO A 131 -20.38 8.08 -15.65
C PRO A 131 -20.58 6.63 -16.08
N GLU A 132 -19.83 6.11 -17.06
CA GLU A 132 -20.00 4.76 -17.59
C GLU A 132 -19.60 3.70 -16.55
N LEU A 133 -18.65 4.02 -15.66
CA LEU A 133 -18.26 3.15 -14.54
C LEU A 133 -19.43 2.84 -13.60
N ALA A 134 -20.38 3.77 -13.43
CA ALA A 134 -21.56 3.53 -12.60
C ALA A 134 -22.54 2.52 -13.23
N ALA A 135 -22.46 2.32 -14.55
CA ALA A 135 -23.26 1.33 -15.27
C ALA A 135 -22.64 -0.07 -15.25
N GLY A 136 -21.41 -0.23 -14.73
CA GLY A 136 -20.72 -1.52 -14.64
C GLY A 136 -20.34 -2.08 -16.01
N ALA A 137 -19.90 -1.21 -16.93
CA ALA A 137 -19.49 -1.62 -18.27
C ALA A 137 -18.39 -2.69 -18.23
N GLU A 138 -18.49 -3.67 -19.14
CA GLU A 138 -17.42 -4.64 -19.33
C GLU A 138 -16.17 -3.94 -19.90
N VAL A 139 -15.01 -4.32 -19.40
CA VAL A 139 -13.71 -3.78 -19.84
C VAL A 139 -13.04 -4.82 -20.72
N GLU A 140 -12.57 -4.41 -21.89
CA GLU A 140 -11.82 -5.28 -22.80
C GLU A 140 -10.54 -5.78 -22.14
N THR A 141 -10.17 -7.04 -22.42
CA THR A 141 -8.88 -7.57 -22.00
C THR A 141 -7.76 -6.81 -22.72
N PRO A 142 -6.71 -6.35 -22.01
CA PRO A 142 -5.64 -5.60 -22.63
C PRO A 142 -4.90 -6.45 -23.68
N ALA A 143 -4.46 -5.80 -24.76
CA ALA A 143 -3.58 -6.42 -25.73
C ALA A 143 -2.28 -6.89 -25.06
N GLN A 144 -1.85 -8.11 -25.39
CA GLN A 144 -0.62 -8.69 -24.86
C GLN A 144 0.48 -8.69 -25.92
N ARG A 145 1.72 -8.51 -25.45
CA ARG A 145 2.93 -8.63 -26.28
C ARG A 145 3.83 -9.71 -25.68
N PRO A 146 4.48 -10.55 -26.50
CA PRO A 146 5.53 -11.43 -26.01
C PRO A 146 6.59 -10.65 -25.25
N VAL A 147 7.02 -11.20 -24.11
CA VAL A 147 8.10 -10.63 -23.31
C VAL A 147 9.41 -11.23 -23.79
N GLU A 148 10.26 -10.39 -24.39
CA GLU A 148 11.65 -10.76 -24.63
C GLU A 148 12.44 -10.55 -23.32
N PRO A 149 13.29 -11.51 -22.92
CA PRO A 149 14.13 -11.36 -21.75
C PRO A 149 15.22 -10.32 -22.02
N GLU A 150 14.89 -9.05 -21.79
CA GLU A 150 15.83 -7.94 -21.90
C GLU A 150 16.30 -7.50 -20.52
N ALA A 151 17.60 -7.24 -20.39
CA ALA A 151 18.14 -6.69 -19.15
C ALA A 151 17.55 -5.30 -18.89
N MET A 152 17.01 -5.09 -17.69
CA MET A 152 16.49 -3.81 -17.22
C MET A 152 17.40 -3.24 -16.12
N PRO A 153 18.65 -2.81 -16.44
CA PRO A 153 19.55 -2.28 -15.44
C PRO A 153 18.94 -1.04 -14.76
N ARG A 154 19.30 -0.85 -13.49
CA ARG A 154 18.96 0.36 -12.73
C ARG A 154 19.61 1.56 -13.40
N VAL A 155 18.89 2.67 -13.49
CA VAL A 155 19.42 3.92 -14.09
C VAL A 155 20.65 4.40 -13.32
N SER A 156 20.68 4.24 -11.99
CA SER A 156 21.86 4.54 -11.19
C SER A 156 23.08 3.70 -11.59
N ALA A 157 22.91 2.43 -11.96
CA ALA A 157 24.01 1.58 -12.43
C ALA A 157 24.57 2.07 -13.78
N ILE A 158 23.72 2.59 -14.68
CA ILE A 158 24.15 3.21 -15.94
C ILE A 158 24.97 4.47 -15.64
N LEU A 159 24.44 5.37 -14.79
CA LEU A 159 25.11 6.61 -14.42
C LEU A 159 26.46 6.36 -13.72
N ALA A 160 26.51 5.35 -12.83
CA ALA A 160 27.75 4.96 -12.14
C ALA A 160 28.79 4.41 -13.12
N HIS A 161 28.36 3.60 -14.11
CA HIS A 161 29.24 3.10 -15.16
C HIS A 161 29.83 4.24 -16.02
N GLU A 162 29.07 5.32 -16.22
CA GLU A 162 29.50 6.53 -16.93
C GLU A 162 30.33 7.49 -16.03
N GLY A 163 30.49 7.18 -14.74
CA GLY A 163 31.21 8.03 -13.79
C GLY A 163 30.48 9.33 -13.43
N LEU A 164 29.15 9.37 -13.60
CA LEU A 164 28.31 10.55 -13.34
C LEU A 164 27.79 10.62 -11.91
N ILE A 165 27.81 9.49 -11.19
CA ILE A 165 27.43 9.41 -9.78
C ILE A 165 28.42 8.52 -9.02
N GLU A 166 28.47 8.73 -7.71
CA GLU A 166 29.13 7.80 -6.79
C GLU A 166 28.26 6.55 -6.58
N ALA A 167 28.91 5.43 -6.29
CA ALA A 167 28.20 4.21 -5.91
C ALA A 167 27.61 4.37 -4.50
N ASP A 168 26.59 3.56 -4.18
CA ASP A 168 25.89 3.56 -2.87
C ASP A 168 26.81 3.25 -1.66
N GLY A 169 28.08 2.90 -1.91
CA GLY A 169 29.05 2.49 -0.91
C GLY A 169 28.91 1.03 -0.51
N GLU A 170 29.90 0.53 0.22
CA GLU A 170 29.84 -0.81 0.82
C GLU A 170 29.69 -0.69 2.33
N MET A 171 28.72 -1.41 2.88
CA MET A 171 28.61 -1.57 4.33
C MET A 171 29.33 -2.88 4.73
N PRO A 172 29.93 -2.94 5.94
CA PRO A 172 30.47 -4.18 6.47
C PRO A 172 29.44 -5.32 6.44
N LEU A 173 29.89 -6.56 6.22
CA LEU A 173 29.00 -7.73 6.16
C LEU A 173 28.22 -7.97 7.45
N ASP A 174 28.76 -7.52 8.58
CA ASP A 174 28.16 -7.58 9.92
C ASP A 174 27.35 -6.33 10.29
N HIS A 175 27.16 -5.40 9.34
CA HIS A 175 26.36 -4.21 9.58
C HIS A 175 24.89 -4.58 9.83
N VAL A 176 24.36 -4.14 10.97
CA VAL A 176 22.94 -4.29 11.32
C VAL A 176 22.24 -2.96 11.11
N PRO A 177 21.17 -2.89 10.29
CA PRO A 177 20.41 -1.66 10.11
C PRO A 177 19.67 -1.30 11.41
N GLY A 178 19.60 0.00 11.70
CA GLY A 178 18.80 0.51 12.82
C GLY A 178 17.31 0.19 12.65
N ASP A 179 16.62 -0.10 13.75
CA ASP A 179 15.19 -0.44 13.75
C ASP A 179 14.40 0.48 14.70
N ILE A 180 13.78 1.51 14.11
CA ILE A 180 12.94 2.49 14.83
C ILE A 180 11.70 1.87 15.48
N THR A 181 11.35 0.62 15.15
CA THR A 181 10.25 -0.12 15.80
C THR A 181 10.69 -0.82 17.09
N ARG A 182 11.99 -0.84 17.38
CA ARG A 182 12.60 -1.38 18.60
C ARG A 182 13.29 -0.30 19.43
N GLU A 183 13.96 0.62 18.77
CA GLU A 183 14.75 1.67 19.40
C GLU A 183 14.16 3.04 19.05
N PRO A 184 13.79 3.86 20.05
CA PRO A 184 13.28 5.20 19.80
C PRO A 184 14.30 6.04 19.02
N LEU A 185 13.83 6.81 18.04
CA LEU A 185 14.66 7.71 17.26
C LEU A 185 15.27 8.79 18.17
N GLN A 186 16.59 8.90 18.14
CA GLN A 186 17.34 10.02 18.73
C GLN A 186 17.97 10.81 17.59
N PHE A 187 17.69 12.10 17.54
CA PHE A 187 18.31 12.99 16.56
C PHE A 187 19.72 13.39 17.03
N PRO A 188 20.68 13.58 16.12
CA PRO A 188 21.81 14.45 16.37
C PRO A 188 21.37 15.92 16.52
#